data_AF-A0A200R6J6-F1
#
_entry.id   AF-A0A200R6J6-F1
#
_cell.length_a   1.000
_cell.length_b   1.000
_cell.length_c   1.000
_cell.angle_alpha   90.00
_cell.angle_beta   90.00
_cell.angle_gamma   90.00
#
_symmetry.space_group_name_H-M   'P 1'
#
loop_
_entity.id
_entity.type
_entity.pdbx_description
1 polymer ?
#
loop_
_entity_poly.entity_id
_entity_poly.type
_entity_poly.pdbx_seq_one_letter_code
_entity_poly.pdbx_strand_id
1 'polypeptide(L)'
;MRYIEQEHHSHPHKLELVYHRIPYRCDGCKEIGFGLSYTCEPCNFDLHKDCILATSSTSHPFYPKCNFNFLDHAPGIRSRYCDACGKDVKGFVYHCTKTGRDLHPCCSNLPYEIEGEGVKLTLHEKLSSKCSWCGKRRLWKGVTGWSYVSTCDTFHFHVSCVKEMLVKKWENGHFRKGAAGGTRVEQFDDDENTSLALERNVIQNMQLATVNQADNRIQDGVRKYWRIVKMVVKVIVSTIIGDPTAAVAWLIESIVSSSR
;
A
#
# COMPACT_ATOMS: atom_id res chain seq x y z
N MET A 1 -22.65 12.68 -9.28
CA MET A 1 -21.18 12.66 -9.12
C MET A 1 -20.59 12.35 -10.49
N ARG A 2 -19.59 13.10 -10.97
CA ARG A 2 -18.98 12.82 -12.28
C ARG A 2 -18.02 11.63 -12.13
N TYR A 3 -18.36 10.48 -12.69
CA TYR A 3 -17.45 9.34 -12.77
C TYR A 3 -16.31 9.71 -13.72
N ILE A 4 -15.07 9.61 -13.24
CA ILE A 4 -13.89 9.78 -14.10
C ILE A 4 -13.73 8.46 -14.85
N GLU A 5 -14.28 8.39 -16.06
CA GLU A 5 -14.07 7.28 -16.98
C GLU A 5 -12.71 7.40 -17.66
N GLN A 6 -12.04 6.28 -17.86
CA GLN A 6 -10.76 6.25 -18.57
C GLN A 6 -10.61 5.00 -19.43
N GLU A 7 -10.12 5.19 -20.64
CA GLU A 7 -9.75 4.09 -21.55
C GLU A 7 -8.33 3.62 -21.23
N HIS A 8 -8.05 2.33 -21.45
CA HIS A 8 -6.72 1.76 -21.28
C HIS A 8 -6.42 0.74 -22.36
N HIS A 9 -5.21 0.77 -22.93
CA HIS A 9 -4.84 -0.10 -24.05
C HIS A 9 -4.89 -1.61 -23.73
N SER A 10 -4.86 -1.99 -22.46
CA SER A 10 -4.93 -3.40 -22.04
C SER A 10 -6.36 -3.94 -21.89
N HIS A 11 -7.38 -3.09 -22.01
CA HIS A 11 -8.78 -3.47 -21.81
C HIS A 11 -9.73 -2.68 -22.72
N PRO A 12 -10.67 -3.34 -23.43
CA PRO A 12 -11.49 -2.68 -24.46
C PRO A 12 -12.57 -1.75 -23.91
N HIS A 13 -13.02 -1.94 -22.67
CA HIS A 13 -14.03 -1.08 -22.05
C HIS A 13 -13.39 0.08 -21.29
N LYS A 14 -14.17 1.15 -21.12
CA LYS A 14 -13.83 2.21 -20.19
C LYS A 14 -13.88 1.69 -18.76
N LEU A 15 -12.94 2.15 -17.95
CA LEU A 15 -12.88 1.86 -16.53
C LEU A 15 -13.36 3.08 -15.76
N GLU A 16 -14.09 2.82 -14.68
CA GLU A 16 -14.61 3.84 -13.78
C GLU A 16 -13.81 3.87 -12.49
N LEU A 17 -13.61 5.07 -11.92
CA LEU A 17 -12.96 5.21 -10.63
C LEU A 17 -13.89 4.70 -9.51
N VAL A 18 -13.55 3.56 -8.91
CA VAL A 18 -14.29 2.88 -7.85
C VAL A 18 -13.45 2.80 -6.58
N TYR A 19 -14.09 2.99 -5.41
CA TYR A 19 -13.46 2.79 -4.11
C TYR A 19 -13.76 1.39 -3.56
N HIS A 20 -12.72 0.59 -3.36
CA HIS A 20 -12.82 -0.74 -2.76
C HIS A 20 -12.57 -0.71 -1.25
N ARG A 21 -13.55 -1.18 -0.48
CA ARG A 21 -13.42 -1.39 0.99
C ARG A 21 -12.59 -2.63 1.34
N ILE A 22 -12.41 -3.54 0.38
CA ILE A 22 -11.58 -4.74 0.49
C ILE A 22 -10.38 -4.64 -0.46
N PRO A 23 -9.28 -5.35 -0.22
CA PRO A 23 -8.17 -5.41 -1.15
C PRO A 23 -8.62 -6.02 -2.48
N TYR A 24 -8.16 -5.43 -3.57
CA TYR A 24 -8.36 -5.94 -4.91
C TYR A 24 -7.02 -6.34 -5.53
N ARG A 25 -7.04 -7.10 -6.61
CA ARG A 25 -5.84 -7.45 -7.37
C ARG A 25 -5.85 -6.64 -8.65
N CYS A 26 -4.80 -5.85 -8.88
CA CYS A 26 -4.65 -5.11 -10.12
C CYS A 26 -4.35 -6.07 -11.27
N ASP A 27 -5.12 -6.01 -12.35
CA ASP A 27 -4.95 -6.83 -13.54
C ASP A 27 -3.76 -6.42 -14.41
N GLY A 28 -3.28 -5.19 -14.26
CA GLY A 28 -2.07 -4.71 -14.91
C GLY A 28 -0.81 -5.30 -14.28
N CYS A 29 -0.43 -4.80 -13.10
CA CYS A 29 0.84 -5.18 -12.46
C CYS A 29 0.76 -6.45 -11.59
N LYS A 30 -0.45 -7.00 -11.36
CA LYS A 30 -0.72 -8.17 -10.53
C LYS A 30 -0.42 -8.01 -9.03
N GLU A 31 -0.11 -6.80 -8.57
CA GLU A 31 0.00 -6.48 -7.15
C GLU A 31 -1.36 -6.23 -6.50
N ILE A 32 -1.43 -6.43 -5.19
CA ILE A 32 -2.61 -6.08 -4.38
C ILE A 32 -2.73 -4.56 -4.29
N GLY A 33 -3.92 -4.06 -4.59
CA GLY A 33 -4.35 -2.69 -4.37
C GLY A 33 -5.37 -2.59 -3.23
N PHE A 34 -5.60 -1.37 -2.80
CA PHE A 34 -6.50 -1.03 -1.70
C PHE A 34 -7.11 0.34 -2.00
N GLY A 35 -8.37 0.57 -1.60
CA GLY A 35 -9.04 1.84 -1.83
C GLY A 35 -9.40 2.06 -3.30
N LEU A 36 -8.99 3.20 -3.85
CA LEU A 36 -9.35 3.58 -5.21
C LEU A 36 -8.71 2.68 -6.26
N SER A 37 -9.50 2.32 -7.27
CA SER A 37 -9.08 1.62 -8.47
C SER A 37 -9.88 2.09 -9.67
N TYR A 38 -9.38 1.83 -10.87
CA TYR A 38 -10.17 1.93 -12.08
C TYR A 38 -10.73 0.56 -12.40
N THR A 39 -12.05 0.42 -12.39
CA THR A 39 -12.75 -0.86 -12.48
C THR A 39 -13.65 -0.89 -13.70
N CYS A 40 -13.64 -2.00 -14.41
CA CYS A 40 -14.71 -2.39 -15.33
C CYS A 40 -15.51 -3.51 -14.66
N GLU A 41 -16.64 -3.16 -14.04
CA GLU A 41 -17.48 -4.13 -13.32
C GLU A 41 -17.96 -5.31 -14.19
N PRO A 42 -18.43 -5.10 -15.44
CA PRO A 42 -18.89 -6.20 -16.29
C PRO A 42 -17.80 -7.26 -16.57
N CYS A 43 -16.53 -6.86 -16.54
CA CYS A 43 -15.40 -7.74 -16.79
C CYS A 43 -14.67 -8.19 -15.52
N ASN A 44 -15.04 -7.65 -14.35
CA ASN A 44 -14.29 -7.80 -13.11
C ASN A 44 -12.79 -7.51 -13.34
N PHE A 45 -12.51 -6.36 -13.93
CA PHE A 45 -11.15 -5.93 -14.30
C PHE A 45 -10.78 -4.68 -13.52
N ASP A 46 -9.69 -4.74 -12.77
CA ASP A 46 -9.27 -3.65 -11.87
C ASP A 46 -7.85 -3.18 -12.18
N LEU A 47 -7.62 -1.87 -12.27
CA LEU A 47 -6.29 -1.28 -12.36
C LEU A 47 -6.02 -0.33 -11.19
N HIS A 48 -4.79 -0.36 -10.68
CA HIS A 48 -4.31 0.74 -9.85
C HIS A 48 -4.34 2.04 -10.65
N LYS A 49 -4.52 3.17 -9.97
CA LYS A 49 -4.34 4.50 -10.55
C LYS A 49 -2.96 4.65 -11.23
N ASP A 50 -1.91 4.12 -10.62
CA ASP A 50 -0.56 4.15 -11.21
C ASP A 50 -0.39 3.25 -12.44
N CYS A 51 -1.24 2.23 -12.59
CA CYS A 51 -1.19 1.32 -13.74
C CYS A 51 -1.97 1.90 -14.93
N ILE A 52 -3.11 2.54 -14.67
CA ILE A 52 -3.88 3.19 -15.74
C ILE A 52 -3.21 4.48 -16.25
N LEU A 53 -2.53 5.20 -15.36
CA LEU A 53 -1.79 6.44 -15.67
C LEU A 53 -0.32 6.18 -16.02
N ALA A 54 0.07 4.92 -16.23
CA ALA A 54 1.45 4.61 -16.57
C ALA A 54 1.83 5.28 -17.90
N THR A 55 2.91 6.05 -17.87
CA THR A 55 3.50 6.68 -19.05
C THR A 55 4.41 5.70 -19.78
N SER A 56 4.73 5.97 -21.05
CA SER A 56 5.63 5.10 -21.83
C SER A 56 7.02 4.96 -21.21
N SER A 57 7.47 5.96 -20.45
CA SER A 57 8.71 5.90 -19.69
C SER A 57 8.67 6.78 -18.44
N THR A 58 9.56 6.50 -17.49
CA THR A 58 9.74 7.27 -16.26
C THR A 58 11.19 7.21 -15.76
N SER A 59 11.52 8.08 -14.81
CA SER A 59 12.80 8.08 -14.10
C SER A 59 12.54 8.09 -12.59
N HIS A 60 13.47 7.55 -11.80
CA HIS A 60 13.35 7.54 -10.35
C HIS A 60 14.60 8.11 -9.69
N PRO A 61 14.50 8.97 -8.66
CA PRO A 61 15.66 9.61 -8.02
C PRO A 61 16.73 8.65 -7.49
N PHE A 62 16.34 7.46 -7.03
CA PHE A 62 17.30 6.43 -6.59
C PHE A 62 18.12 5.82 -7.74
N TYR A 63 17.66 5.97 -8.98
CA TYR A 63 18.26 5.39 -10.16
C TYR A 63 18.51 6.47 -11.23
N PRO A 64 19.36 7.48 -10.96
CA PRO A 64 19.54 8.64 -11.85
C PRO A 64 20.12 8.27 -13.23
N LYS A 65 20.72 7.07 -13.36
CA LYS A 65 21.25 6.55 -14.63
C LYS A 65 20.24 5.71 -15.42
N CYS A 66 19.05 5.49 -14.86
CA CYS A 66 18.02 4.64 -15.45
C CYS A 66 16.90 5.49 -16.04
N ASN A 67 16.61 5.25 -17.32
CA ASN A 67 15.30 5.53 -17.87
C ASN A 67 14.56 4.18 -17.91
N PHE A 68 13.39 4.12 -17.28
CA PHE A 68 12.57 2.93 -17.25
C PHE A 68 11.47 3.05 -18.29
N ASN A 69 11.41 2.09 -19.21
CA ASN A 69 10.33 2.00 -20.19
C ASN A 69 9.20 1.13 -19.66
N PHE A 70 7.96 1.56 -19.85
CA PHE A 70 6.80 0.76 -19.52
C PHE A 70 6.66 -0.41 -20.50
N LEU A 71 6.37 -1.59 -19.97
CA LEU A 71 6.09 -2.81 -20.71
C LEU A 71 4.91 -3.54 -20.04
N ASP A 72 4.07 -4.17 -20.85
CA ASP A 72 2.98 -5.01 -20.32
C ASP A 72 3.51 -6.23 -19.56
N HIS A 73 4.68 -6.72 -19.95
CA HIS A 73 5.35 -7.85 -19.35
C HIS A 73 6.86 -7.63 -19.34
N ALA A 74 7.52 -8.15 -18.30
CA ALA A 74 8.96 -8.04 -18.18
C ALA A 74 9.68 -8.81 -19.29
N PRO A 75 10.84 -8.32 -19.78
CA PRO A 75 11.53 -8.95 -20.89
C PRO A 75 12.25 -10.23 -20.48
N GLY A 76 12.18 -11.23 -21.37
CA GLY A 76 12.82 -12.53 -21.21
C GLY A 76 11.98 -13.54 -20.42
N ILE A 77 12.52 -14.77 -20.30
CA ILE A 77 11.82 -15.91 -19.67
C ILE A 77 12.16 -16.02 -18.16
N ARG A 78 13.17 -15.28 -17.71
CA ARG A 78 13.64 -15.36 -16.32
C ARG A 78 12.66 -14.64 -15.39
N SER A 79 12.40 -15.24 -14.23
CA SER A 79 11.69 -14.59 -13.13
C SER A 79 12.41 -13.29 -12.75
N ARG A 80 11.64 -12.21 -12.69
CA ARG A 80 12.10 -10.87 -12.33
C ARG A 80 11.37 -10.41 -11.08
N TYR A 81 12.03 -9.53 -10.34
CA TYR A 81 11.49 -8.95 -9.13
C TYR A 81 11.62 -7.43 -9.19
N CYS A 82 10.68 -6.75 -8.55
CA CYS A 82 10.68 -5.31 -8.45
C CYS A 82 11.78 -4.85 -7.50
N ASP A 83 12.67 -3.96 -7.92
CA ASP A 83 13.77 -3.45 -7.09
C ASP A 83 13.27 -2.66 -5.85
N ALA A 84 12.04 -2.13 -5.90
CA ALA A 84 11.44 -1.37 -4.81
C ALA A 84 10.82 -2.24 -3.72
N CYS A 85 9.91 -3.15 -4.07
CA CYS A 85 9.23 -4.00 -3.07
C CYS A 85 9.81 -5.42 -3.01
N GLY A 86 10.70 -5.77 -3.94
CA GLY A 86 11.26 -7.11 -4.10
C GLY A 86 10.28 -8.17 -4.62
N LYS A 87 8.97 -7.93 -4.67
CA LYS A 87 8.03 -8.95 -5.13
C LYS A 87 8.19 -9.25 -6.62
N ASP A 88 7.72 -10.42 -7.03
CA ASP A 88 7.70 -10.85 -8.42
C ASP A 88 7.04 -9.82 -9.34
N VAL A 89 7.60 -9.65 -10.53
CA VAL A 89 6.98 -8.90 -11.62
C VAL A 89 6.20 -9.90 -12.48
N LYS A 90 4.86 -9.81 -12.46
CA LYS A 90 3.95 -10.76 -13.14
C LYS A 90 3.09 -10.12 -14.23
N GLY A 91 3.31 -8.85 -14.52
CA GLY A 91 2.55 -8.07 -15.50
C GLY A 91 3.26 -6.74 -15.72
N PHE A 92 2.48 -5.65 -15.74
CA PHE A 92 2.96 -4.30 -16.01
C PHE A 92 4.20 -3.94 -15.20
N VAL A 93 5.19 -3.40 -15.91
CA VAL A 93 6.51 -3.12 -15.36
C VAL A 93 7.16 -1.93 -16.04
N TYR A 94 7.87 -1.16 -15.25
CA TYR A 94 8.88 -0.21 -15.69
C TYR A 94 10.24 -0.91 -15.70
N HIS A 95 10.80 -1.14 -16.88
CA HIS A 95 12.05 -1.86 -17.09
C HIS A 95 13.17 -0.92 -17.55
N CYS A 96 14.32 -0.94 -16.87
CA CYS A 96 15.52 -0.26 -17.34
C CYS A 96 16.43 -1.23 -18.09
N THR A 97 16.51 -1.07 -19.42
CA THR A 97 17.36 -1.91 -20.28
C THR A 97 18.85 -1.81 -19.96
N LYS A 98 19.31 -0.65 -19.46
CA LYS A 98 20.73 -0.42 -19.15
C LYS A 98 21.22 -1.18 -17.92
N THR A 99 20.40 -1.27 -16.89
CA THR A 99 20.79 -1.84 -15.59
C THR A 99 20.08 -3.16 -15.29
N GLY A 100 19.07 -3.51 -16.09
CA GLY A 100 18.24 -4.69 -15.91
C GLY A 100 17.24 -4.59 -14.76
N ARG A 101 17.08 -3.41 -14.15
CA ARG A 101 16.18 -3.15 -13.02
C ARG A 101 14.73 -3.07 -13.44
N ASP A 102 13.85 -3.47 -12.53
CA ASP A 102 12.42 -3.54 -12.75
C ASP A 102 11.65 -2.86 -11.61
N LEU A 103 10.59 -2.12 -11.93
CA LEU A 103 9.70 -1.51 -10.95
C LEU A 103 8.25 -1.78 -11.35
N HIS A 104 7.40 -2.18 -10.40
CA HIS A 104 5.95 -2.09 -10.63
C HIS A 104 5.54 -0.62 -10.77
N PRO A 105 4.55 -0.27 -11.61
CA PRO A 105 4.04 1.11 -11.70
C PRO A 105 3.61 1.70 -10.35
N CYS A 106 2.90 0.92 -9.52
CA CYS A 106 2.53 1.35 -8.16
C CYS A 106 3.72 1.53 -7.21
N CYS A 107 4.88 0.94 -7.52
CA CYS A 107 6.08 1.08 -6.72
C CYS A 107 6.91 2.27 -7.18
N SER A 108 6.97 2.57 -8.49
CA SER A 108 7.70 3.72 -9.02
C SER A 108 7.10 5.06 -8.57
N ASN A 109 5.80 5.09 -8.28
CA ASN A 109 5.08 6.29 -7.86
C ASN A 109 4.88 6.37 -6.33
N LEU A 110 5.59 5.56 -5.55
CA LEU A 110 5.52 5.65 -4.09
C LEU A 110 5.92 7.05 -3.62
N PRO A 111 5.15 7.65 -2.69
CA PRO A 111 5.45 8.98 -2.20
C PRO A 111 6.82 8.99 -1.50
N TYR A 112 7.64 9.98 -1.84
CA TYR A 112 8.96 10.16 -1.24
C TYR A 112 8.86 10.51 0.24
N GLU A 113 7.79 11.20 0.63
CA GLU A 113 7.53 11.60 1.99
C GLU A 113 6.08 11.29 2.34
N ILE A 114 5.89 10.74 3.53
CA ILE A 114 4.60 10.40 4.11
C ILE A 114 4.55 11.08 5.47
N GLU A 115 3.56 11.93 5.70
CA GLU A 115 3.37 12.63 6.96
C GLU A 115 1.93 12.46 7.45
N GLY A 116 1.78 12.20 8.75
CA GLY A 116 0.47 12.15 9.40
C GLY A 116 0.58 11.86 10.89
N GLU A 117 -0.40 12.37 11.64
CA GLU A 117 -0.47 12.21 13.10
C GLU A 117 0.85 12.58 13.83
N GLY A 118 1.61 13.56 13.33
CA GLY A 118 2.88 14.01 13.90
C GLY A 118 4.07 13.08 13.65
N VAL A 119 3.92 12.10 12.75
CA VAL A 119 5.02 11.24 12.29
C VAL A 119 5.30 11.50 10.82
N LYS A 120 6.58 11.69 10.50
CA LYS A 120 7.07 11.89 9.14
C LYS A 120 8.03 10.77 8.76
N LEU A 121 7.78 10.14 7.62
CA LEU A 121 8.55 9.06 7.05
C LEU A 121 9.06 9.50 5.67
N THR A 122 10.29 9.13 5.37
CA THR A 122 10.93 9.39 4.10
C THR A 122 11.24 8.07 3.42
N LEU A 123 11.13 8.03 2.10
CA LEU A 123 11.47 6.88 1.28
C LEU A 123 12.99 6.83 1.08
N HIS A 124 13.57 5.64 1.21
CA HIS A 124 15.00 5.37 1.02
C HIS A 124 15.19 4.16 0.11
N GLU A 125 16.26 4.15 -0.67
CA GLU A 125 16.59 3.02 -1.56
C GLU A 125 16.87 1.72 -0.78
N LYS A 126 17.39 1.83 0.45
CA LYS A 126 17.75 0.71 1.32
C LYS A 126 17.72 1.12 2.80
N LEU A 127 17.50 0.15 3.69
CA LEU A 127 17.63 0.40 5.13
C LEU A 127 19.08 0.56 5.58
N SER A 128 19.31 1.51 6.50
CA SER A 128 20.51 1.62 7.33
C SER A 128 20.44 0.67 8.54
N SER A 129 19.25 0.48 9.10
CA SER A 129 19.00 -0.32 10.31
C SER A 129 18.05 -1.51 10.07
N LYS A 130 17.80 -2.32 11.11
CA LYS A 130 16.88 -3.46 11.00
C LYS A 130 15.46 -2.93 10.83
N CYS A 131 14.68 -3.59 9.97
CA CYS A 131 13.25 -3.30 9.85
C CYS A 131 12.54 -3.57 11.18
N SER A 132 11.74 -2.61 11.65
CA SER A 132 10.93 -2.68 12.86
C SER A 132 9.85 -3.76 12.80
N TRP A 133 9.50 -4.26 11.61
CA TRP A 133 8.52 -5.34 11.43
C TRP A 133 9.19 -6.73 11.36
N CYS A 134 10.05 -6.95 10.36
CA CYS A 134 10.62 -8.28 10.12
C CYS A 134 11.95 -8.54 10.84
N GLY A 135 12.54 -7.52 11.47
CA GLY A 135 13.83 -7.61 12.18
C GLY A 135 15.06 -7.75 11.26
N LYS A 136 14.87 -7.74 9.93
CA LYS A 136 15.95 -7.90 8.94
C LYS A 136 16.33 -6.57 8.30
N ARG A 137 17.57 -6.45 7.83
CA ARG A 137 18.03 -5.30 7.03
C ARG A 137 17.71 -5.46 5.54
N ARG A 138 17.67 -6.70 5.05
CA ARG A 138 17.42 -7.06 3.65
C ARG A 138 16.19 -7.94 3.56
N LEU A 139 15.54 -7.97 2.40
CA LEU A 139 14.40 -8.84 2.17
C LEU A 139 14.85 -10.29 2.05
N TRP A 140 15.79 -10.57 1.14
CA TRP A 140 16.48 -11.86 0.98
C TRP A 140 17.89 -11.66 0.43
N LYS A 141 18.58 -12.76 0.12
CA LYS A 141 19.95 -12.76 -0.38
C LYS A 141 20.05 -11.94 -1.66
N GLY A 142 20.70 -10.78 -1.56
CA GLY A 142 20.97 -9.86 -2.68
C GLY A 142 19.94 -8.76 -2.90
N VAL A 143 18.78 -8.78 -2.24
CA VAL A 143 17.71 -7.78 -2.44
C VAL A 143 17.42 -7.02 -1.16
N THR A 144 17.66 -5.71 -1.19
CA THR A 144 17.39 -4.80 -0.07
C THR A 144 15.95 -4.32 -0.06
N GLY A 145 15.39 -3.98 -1.23
CA GLY A 145 14.13 -3.26 -1.36
C GLY A 145 14.21 -1.83 -0.81
N TRP A 146 13.32 -0.98 -1.30
CA TRP A 146 13.09 0.36 -0.76
C TRP A 146 12.40 0.30 0.59
N SER A 147 12.50 1.41 1.32
CA SER A 147 12.08 1.46 2.71
C SER A 147 11.59 2.83 3.13
N TYR A 148 10.67 2.87 4.09
CA TYR A 148 10.28 4.08 4.80
C TYR A 148 11.05 4.18 6.11
N VAL A 149 11.68 5.34 6.33
CA VAL A 149 12.47 5.66 7.52
C VAL A 149 11.94 6.93 8.17
N SER A 150 11.69 6.89 9.47
CA SER A 150 11.25 8.07 10.22
C SER A 150 12.32 9.15 10.24
N THR A 151 11.92 10.42 10.26
CA THR A 151 12.86 11.56 10.35
C THR A 151 13.74 11.55 11.60
N CYS A 152 13.29 10.94 12.69
CA CYS A 152 14.08 10.71 13.91
C CYS A 152 14.95 9.44 13.86
N ASP A 153 15.03 8.76 12.71
CA ASP A 153 15.81 7.53 12.44
C ASP A 153 15.50 6.34 13.39
N THR A 154 14.37 6.37 14.10
CA THR A 154 13.98 5.32 15.04
C THR A 154 13.18 4.18 14.41
N PHE A 155 12.39 4.47 13.37
CA PHE A 155 11.52 3.49 12.72
C PHE A 155 11.92 3.25 11.27
N HIS A 156 12.00 1.98 10.92
CA HIS A 156 12.54 1.48 9.66
C HIS A 156 11.61 0.40 9.11
N PHE A 157 11.00 0.61 7.95
CA PHE A 157 10.08 -0.36 7.35
C PHE A 157 10.43 -0.62 5.90
N HIS A 158 10.61 -1.88 5.53
CA HIS A 158 10.63 -2.21 4.10
C HIS A 158 9.25 -1.90 3.50
N VAL A 159 9.23 -1.40 2.27
CA VAL A 159 7.99 -1.20 1.51
C VAL A 159 7.18 -2.51 1.41
N SER A 160 7.85 -3.65 1.24
CA SER A 160 7.21 -4.97 1.24
C SER A 160 6.57 -5.34 2.57
N CYS A 161 7.26 -5.08 3.68
CA CYS A 161 6.74 -5.35 5.02
C CYS A 161 5.48 -4.52 5.27
N VAL A 162 5.47 -3.24 4.89
CA VAL A 162 4.27 -2.40 4.95
C VAL A 162 3.13 -3.03 4.14
N LYS A 163 3.38 -3.41 2.88
CA LYS A 163 2.37 -4.07 2.04
C LYS A 163 1.83 -5.35 2.68
N GLU A 164 2.68 -6.17 3.30
CA GLU A 164 2.27 -7.39 4.01
C GLU A 164 1.43 -7.10 5.25
N MET A 165 1.74 -6.04 6.00
CA MET A 165 0.95 -5.63 7.16
C MET A 165 -0.50 -5.28 6.76
N LEU A 166 -0.68 -4.65 5.60
CA LEU A 166 -2.00 -4.35 5.04
C LEU A 166 -2.78 -5.63 4.71
N VAL A 167 -2.16 -6.57 4.01
CA VAL A 167 -2.81 -7.82 3.56
C VAL A 167 -3.18 -8.71 4.75
N LYS A 168 -2.22 -9.03 5.63
CA LYS A 168 -2.45 -9.91 6.79
C LYS A 168 -3.56 -9.39 7.71
N LYS A 169 -3.71 -8.07 7.78
CA LYS A 169 -4.73 -7.47 8.61
C LYS A 169 -6.13 -7.67 8.03
N TRP A 170 -6.30 -7.54 6.72
CA TRP A 170 -7.59 -7.80 6.08
C TRP A 170 -8.03 -9.26 6.31
N GLU A 171 -7.11 -10.21 6.12
CA GLU A 171 -7.36 -11.64 6.39
C GLU A 171 -7.82 -11.86 7.84
N ASN A 172 -7.09 -11.31 8.82
CA ASN A 172 -7.42 -11.46 10.24
C ASN A 172 -8.75 -10.77 10.66
N GLY A 173 -9.20 -9.75 9.93
CA GLY A 173 -10.48 -9.07 10.17
C GLY A 173 -11.69 -9.85 9.64
N HIS A 174 -11.54 -10.55 8.52
CA HIS A 174 -12.61 -11.34 7.91
C HIS A 174 -12.77 -12.73 8.53
N PHE A 175 -11.68 -13.42 8.89
CA PHE A 175 -11.76 -14.77 9.47
C PHE A 175 -12.27 -14.81 10.93
N ARG A 176 -12.31 -13.68 11.66
CA ARG A 176 -12.96 -13.62 12.99
C ARG A 176 -14.49 -13.58 12.94
N LYS A 177 -15.09 -13.37 11.75
CA LYS A 177 -16.55 -13.49 11.55
C LYS A 177 -16.99 -14.87 11.01
N GLY A 178 -16.06 -15.78 10.73
CA GLY A 178 -16.32 -17.03 10.01
C GLY A 178 -16.25 -18.33 10.83
N ALA A 179 -16.42 -18.28 12.16
CA ALA A 179 -16.55 -19.49 12.97
C ALA A 179 -18.02 -19.93 13.14
N ALA A 180 -18.73 -20.04 12.02
CA ALA A 180 -19.92 -20.87 11.85
C ALA A 180 -20.08 -21.11 10.34
N GLY A 181 -20.38 -22.34 9.93
CA GLY A 181 -20.09 -22.86 8.60
C GLY A 181 -20.85 -22.24 7.42
N GLY A 182 -20.26 -22.40 6.23
CA GLY A 182 -20.98 -22.68 4.98
C GLY A 182 -21.37 -21.51 4.08
N THR A 183 -20.72 -21.47 2.90
CA THR A 183 -21.25 -21.11 1.57
C THR A 183 -21.74 -19.68 1.26
N ARG A 184 -21.05 -19.09 0.25
CA ARG A 184 -21.42 -18.05 -0.74
C ARG A 184 -21.94 -16.68 -0.29
N VAL A 185 -21.21 -15.67 -0.77
CA VAL A 185 -21.62 -14.31 -1.20
C VAL A 185 -23.05 -13.90 -0.85
N GLU A 186 -23.19 -13.05 0.17
CA GLU A 186 -24.37 -12.19 0.34
C GLU A 186 -23.94 -10.76 0.73
N GLN A 187 -24.34 -9.86 -0.17
CA GLN A 187 -24.53 -8.42 -0.09
C GLN A 187 -25.01 -7.91 1.28
N PHE A 188 -24.26 -7.12 2.06
CA PHE A 188 -24.87 -6.37 3.19
C PHE A 188 -24.14 -5.08 3.63
N ASP A 189 -24.98 -4.04 3.64
CA ASP A 189 -25.12 -2.86 4.50
C ASP A 189 -24.02 -1.80 4.66
N ASP A 190 -24.45 -0.60 4.23
CA ASP A 190 -23.87 0.72 4.50
C ASP A 190 -23.71 0.96 6.00
N ASP A 191 -22.49 0.77 6.52
CA ASP A 191 -22.15 1.32 7.83
C ASP A 191 -20.74 1.93 7.83
N GLU A 192 -20.71 3.24 8.14
CA GLU A 192 -19.56 4.14 8.32
C GLU A 192 -18.54 3.62 9.36
N ASN A 193 -18.92 2.62 10.16
CA ASN A 193 -18.14 2.03 11.24
C ASN A 193 -17.06 1.03 10.78
N THR A 194 -17.07 0.61 9.50
CA THR A 194 -16.09 -0.39 8.97
C THR A 194 -14.72 0.18 8.64
N SER A 195 -14.64 1.44 8.16
CA SER A 195 -13.37 2.18 8.00
C SER A 195 -12.66 2.35 9.35
N LEU A 196 -13.42 2.79 10.36
CA LEU A 196 -12.94 2.89 11.75
C LEU A 196 -12.58 1.53 12.36
N ALA A 197 -13.21 0.43 11.93
CA ALA A 197 -12.83 -0.93 12.31
C ALA A 197 -11.51 -1.36 11.63
N LEU A 198 -11.28 -0.98 10.37
CA LEU A 198 -10.01 -1.13 9.68
C LEU A 198 -8.94 -0.16 10.19
N GLU A 199 -9.24 0.81 11.04
CA GLU A 199 -8.21 1.54 11.81
C GLU A 199 -7.99 0.90 13.19
N ARG A 200 -9.06 0.69 13.97
CA ARG A 200 -9.02 0.10 15.33
C ARG A 200 -8.32 -1.26 15.39
N ASN A 201 -8.52 -2.12 14.40
CA ASN A 201 -7.95 -3.48 14.43
C ASN A 201 -6.44 -3.55 14.09
N VAL A 202 -5.83 -2.47 13.54
CA VAL A 202 -4.35 -2.41 13.23
C VAL A 202 -3.66 -2.34 14.59
N ILE A 203 -4.28 -1.56 15.48
CA ILE A 203 -3.79 -1.17 16.77
C ILE A 203 -3.86 -2.36 17.74
N GLN A 204 -4.89 -3.20 17.70
CA GLN A 204 -5.07 -4.23 18.73
C GLN A 204 -4.15 -5.47 18.53
N ASN A 205 -3.89 -5.89 17.29
CA ASN A 205 -3.14 -7.13 17.02
C ASN A 205 -1.61 -7.01 17.18
N MET A 206 -1.07 -5.79 17.23
CA MET A 206 0.36 -5.55 17.48
C MET A 206 0.77 -5.76 18.95
N GLN A 207 -0.17 -5.87 19.89
CA GLN A 207 0.13 -6.04 21.31
C GLN A 207 0.49 -7.48 21.70
N LEU A 208 0.16 -8.48 20.87
CA LEU A 208 0.09 -9.88 21.30
C LEU A 208 1.41 -10.67 21.23
N ALA A 209 2.52 -10.10 20.72
CA ALA A 209 3.72 -10.90 20.45
C ALA A 209 4.79 -10.92 21.56
N THR A 210 4.80 -10.02 22.56
CA THR A 210 5.94 -9.99 23.52
C THR A 210 5.64 -9.45 24.93
N VAL A 211 4.40 -9.53 25.43
CA VAL A 211 4.10 -9.04 26.79
C VAL A 211 3.68 -10.20 27.68
N ASN A 212 4.64 -11.01 28.11
CA ASN A 212 4.61 -11.65 29.41
C ASN A 212 6.06 -11.63 29.94
N GLN A 213 6.29 -10.87 31.02
CA GLN A 213 7.54 -10.69 31.78
C GLN A 213 8.50 -9.55 31.38
N ALA A 214 8.11 -8.27 31.56
CA ALA A 214 9.06 -7.16 31.63
C ALA A 214 8.63 -6.07 32.62
N ASP A 215 9.62 -5.44 33.27
CA ASP A 215 9.51 -4.35 34.26
C ASP A 215 8.63 -3.17 33.77
N ASN A 216 7.87 -2.55 34.67
CA ASN A 216 6.85 -1.53 34.39
C ASN A 216 7.41 -0.31 33.62
N ARG A 217 8.66 0.11 33.87
CA ARG A 217 9.31 1.21 33.11
C ARG A 217 9.68 0.81 31.68
N ILE A 218 10.11 -0.44 31.50
CA ILE A 218 10.38 -1.01 30.18
C ILE A 218 9.07 -1.18 29.42
N GLN A 219 8.00 -1.57 30.13
CA GLN A 219 6.66 -1.74 29.59
C GLN A 219 6.06 -0.43 29.06
N ASP A 220 6.31 0.71 29.72
CA ASP A 220 5.89 2.04 29.23
C ASP A 220 6.65 2.48 27.98
N GLY A 221 7.96 2.26 27.92
CA GLY A 221 8.77 2.52 26.73
C GLY A 221 8.33 1.68 25.53
N VAL A 222 8.08 0.38 25.76
CA VAL A 222 7.56 -0.55 24.75
C VAL A 222 6.16 -0.16 24.29
N ARG A 223 5.27 0.25 25.21
CA ARG A 223 3.91 0.71 24.89
C ARG A 223 3.94 1.97 24.02
N LYS A 224 4.81 2.93 24.34
CA LYS A 224 5.00 4.16 23.55
C LYS A 224 5.57 3.86 22.17
N TYR A 225 6.55 2.97 22.08
CA TYR A 225 7.12 2.50 20.81
C TYR A 225 6.03 1.92 19.90
N TRP A 226 5.25 0.95 20.40
CA TRP A 226 4.17 0.32 19.63
C TRP A 226 3.04 1.30 19.26
N ARG A 227 2.80 2.32 20.08
CA ARG A 227 1.86 3.40 19.72
C ARG A 227 2.33 4.15 18.48
N ILE A 228 3.61 4.54 18.42
CA ILE A 228 4.16 5.28 17.27
C ILE A 228 4.20 4.39 16.03
N VAL A 229 4.58 3.11 16.16
CA VAL A 229 4.56 2.17 15.02
C VAL A 229 3.15 2.06 14.42
N LYS A 230 2.10 2.04 15.24
CA LYS A 230 0.71 2.01 14.74
C LYS A 230 0.33 3.27 13.97
N MET A 231 0.74 4.43 14.47
CA MET A 231 0.54 5.70 13.79
C MET A 231 1.26 5.69 12.44
N VAL A 232 2.54 5.31 12.40
CA VAL A 232 3.33 5.13 11.17
C VAL A 232 2.59 4.26 10.16
N VAL A 233 2.16 3.06 10.57
CA VAL A 233 1.46 2.14 9.67
C VAL A 233 0.20 2.79 9.14
N LYS A 234 -0.60 3.43 9.99
CA LYS A 234 -1.83 4.12 9.60
C LYS A 234 -1.58 5.21 8.55
N VAL A 235 -0.54 6.03 8.71
CA VAL A 235 -0.21 7.05 7.72
C VAL A 235 0.19 6.42 6.38
N ILE A 236 1.00 5.35 6.40
CA ILE A 236 1.39 4.66 5.16
C ILE A 236 0.19 4.00 4.49
N VAL A 237 -0.72 3.41 5.28
CA VAL A 237 -2.00 2.88 4.79
C VAL A 237 -2.76 3.99 4.07
N SER A 238 -3.06 5.08 4.76
CA SER A 238 -3.84 6.19 4.21
C SER A 238 -3.26 6.80 2.94
N THR A 239 -1.93 6.89 2.83
CA THR A 239 -1.25 7.45 1.66
C THR A 239 -1.18 6.49 0.47
N ILE A 240 -0.97 5.18 0.71
CA ILE A 240 -0.94 4.17 -0.37
C ILE A 240 -2.35 3.84 -0.88
N ILE A 241 -3.36 3.89 -0.01
CA ILE A 241 -4.78 3.64 -0.34
C ILE A 241 -5.43 4.84 -1.05
N GLY A 242 -4.81 6.02 -0.98
CA GLY A 242 -5.42 7.26 -1.46
C GLY A 242 -6.60 7.73 -0.60
N ASP A 243 -6.71 7.21 0.63
CA ASP A 243 -7.74 7.58 1.58
C ASP A 243 -7.12 7.96 2.93
N PRO A 244 -6.78 9.24 3.10
CA PRO A 244 -6.45 9.84 4.38
C PRO A 244 -7.71 10.21 5.20
N THR A 245 -8.89 9.69 4.83
CA THR A 245 -10.23 10.10 5.26
C THR A 245 -10.67 11.51 4.83
N ALA A 246 -10.00 12.14 3.85
CA ALA A 246 -10.12 13.59 3.67
C ALA A 246 -11.26 14.13 2.79
N ALA A 247 -11.87 13.40 1.86
CA ALA A 247 -12.74 14.10 0.89
C ALA A 247 -14.04 14.66 1.50
N VAL A 248 -14.62 14.01 2.53
CA VAL A 248 -15.97 14.36 3.01
C VAL A 248 -15.98 15.39 4.14
N ALA A 249 -15.02 15.39 5.07
CA ALA A 249 -14.97 16.46 6.08
C ALA A 249 -14.72 17.84 5.42
N TRP A 250 -13.92 17.87 4.34
CA TRP A 250 -13.63 19.10 3.60
C TRP A 250 -14.75 19.52 2.62
N LEU A 251 -15.56 18.58 2.12
CA LEU A 251 -16.80 18.88 1.37
C LEU A 251 -17.93 19.36 2.29
N ILE A 252 -17.98 18.92 3.55
CA ILE A 252 -18.99 19.37 4.51
C ILE A 252 -18.73 20.82 4.96
N GLU A 253 -17.47 21.22 5.20
CA GLU A 253 -17.17 22.63 5.55
C GLU A 253 -17.41 23.61 4.39
N SER A 254 -17.14 23.23 3.14
CA SER A 254 -17.36 24.10 1.97
C SER A 254 -18.84 24.24 1.56
N ILE A 255 -19.69 23.26 1.91
CA ILE A 255 -21.14 23.34 1.71
C ILE A 255 -21.81 24.11 2.86
N VAL A 256 -21.34 23.94 4.10
CA VAL A 256 -21.87 24.66 5.27
C VAL A 256 -21.49 26.15 5.24
N SER A 257 -20.36 26.54 4.64
CA SER A 257 -19.98 27.94 4.43
C SER A 257 -20.61 28.60 3.20
N SER A 258 -21.31 27.85 2.34
CA SER A 258 -22.00 28.37 1.15
C SER A 258 -23.52 28.45 1.33
N SER A 259 -24.05 28.04 2.50
CA SER A 259 -25.48 28.07 2.82
C SER A 259 -25.82 28.81 4.12
N ARG A 260 -24.93 29.66 4.64
CA ARG A 260 -25.21 30.68 5.65
C ARG A 260 -24.37 31.94 5.42
#